data_AF-A0A177QQ82-F1
#
_entry.id   AF-A0A177QQ82-F1
#
_cell.length_a   1.000
_cell.length_b   1.000
_cell.length_c   1.000
_cell.angle_alpha   90.00
_cell.angle_beta   90.00
_cell.angle_gamma   90.00
#
_symmetry.space_group_name_H-M   'P 1'
#
loop_
_entity.id
_entity.type
_entity.pdbx_description
1 polymer ?
#
loop_
_entity_poly.entity_id
_entity_poly.type
_entity_poly.pdbx_seq_one_letter_code
_entity_poly.pdbx_strand_id
1 'polypeptide(L)'
;MTPSDSLTYVINFRNNSNCSRIQTAQPGEEILVLVHPEQEPLADPLRAKGTRSQDGTLFVVEITTADGVPQSFEWEYPLLKLVAQLLQPLR
;
A
#
# COMPACT_ATOMS: atom_id res chain seq x y z
N MET A 1 8.31 -11.54 -27.93
CA MET A 1 8.11 -11.33 -26.48
C MET A 1 7.34 -10.03 -26.36
N THR A 2 6.04 -10.11 -26.05
CA THR A 2 5.27 -8.94 -25.65
C THR A 2 5.80 -8.47 -24.30
N PRO A 3 5.91 -7.16 -24.04
CA PRO A 3 6.17 -6.67 -22.70
C PRO A 3 5.09 -7.27 -21.80
N SER A 4 5.48 -7.95 -20.74
CA SER A 4 4.52 -8.43 -19.76
C SER A 4 3.90 -7.17 -19.17
N ASP A 5 2.65 -6.88 -19.53
CA ASP A 5 1.90 -5.80 -18.91
C ASP A 5 1.97 -6.03 -17.42
N SER A 6 2.70 -5.17 -16.70
CA SER A 6 2.92 -5.33 -15.27
C SER A 6 1.56 -5.21 -14.59
N LEU A 7 1.08 -6.33 -14.03
CA LEU A 7 -0.19 -6.37 -13.32
C LEU A 7 -0.20 -5.28 -12.26
N THR A 8 -1.22 -4.42 -12.31
CA THR A 8 -1.40 -3.37 -11.30
C THR A 8 -2.27 -3.96 -10.19
N TYR A 9 -1.83 -3.80 -8.94
CA TYR A 9 -2.56 -4.27 -7.78
C TYR A 9 -3.10 -3.10 -6.97
N VAL A 10 -4.28 -3.29 -6.41
CA VAL A 10 -4.94 -2.27 -5.59
C VAL A 10 -5.29 -2.82 -4.21
N ILE A 11 -5.15 -1.98 -3.19
CA ILE A 11 -5.56 -2.30 -1.81
C ILE A 11 -7.08 -2.25 -1.75
N ASN A 12 -7.70 -3.33 -1.26
CA ASN A 12 -9.14 -3.34 -1.05
C ASN A 12 -9.52 -2.57 0.22
N PHE A 13 -9.82 -1.28 0.09
CA PHE A 13 -10.32 -0.45 1.19
C PHE A 13 -11.80 -0.69 1.53
N ARG A 14 -12.53 -1.51 0.76
CA ARG A 14 -13.86 -1.98 1.17
C ARG A 14 -13.77 -3.10 2.22
N ASN A 15 -12.59 -3.71 2.38
CA ASN A 15 -12.33 -4.64 3.46
C ASN A 15 -11.99 -3.86 4.73
N ASN A 16 -12.94 -3.83 5.68
CA ASN A 16 -12.78 -3.11 6.95
C ASN A 16 -11.55 -3.56 7.75
N SER A 17 -11.17 -4.83 7.66
CA SER A 17 -9.97 -5.34 8.34
C SER A 17 -8.68 -4.80 7.73
N ASN A 18 -8.61 -4.62 6.41
CA ASN A 18 -7.49 -3.94 5.75
C ASN A 18 -7.36 -2.50 6.25
N CYS A 19 -8.45 -1.73 6.16
CA CYS A 19 -8.46 -0.33 6.59
C CYS A 19 -8.03 -0.19 8.05
N SER A 20 -8.61 -1.00 8.94
CA SER A 20 -8.29 -0.97 10.35
C SER A 20 -6.81 -1.28 10.60
N ARG A 21 -6.26 -2.32 9.98
CA ARG A 21 -4.85 -2.70 10.17
C ARG A 21 -3.90 -1.61 9.69
N ILE A 22 -4.14 -1.06 8.50
CA ILE A 22 -3.33 0.01 7.91
C ILE A 22 -3.37 1.25 8.81
N GLN A 23 -4.55 1.63 9.30
CA GLN A 23 -4.70 2.79 10.18
C GLN A 23 -3.99 2.63 11.53
N THR A 24 -3.97 1.41 12.09
CA THR A 24 -3.35 1.15 13.39
C THR A 24 -1.85 0.82 13.31
N ALA A 25 -1.33 0.55 12.12
CA ALA A 25 0.07 0.24 11.91
C ALA A 25 0.97 1.36 12.43
N GLN A 26 1.93 1.02 13.28
CA GLN A 26 2.94 1.93 13.79
C GLN A 26 4.00 2.21 12.73
N PRO A 27 4.71 3.36 12.79
CA PRO A 27 5.83 3.62 11.91
C PRO A 27 6.87 2.50 11.96
N GLY A 28 7.26 1.97 10.79
CA GLY A 28 8.15 0.83 10.64
C GLY A 28 7.50 -0.55 10.86
N GLU A 29 6.22 -0.62 11.21
CA GLU A 29 5.52 -1.89 11.39
C GLU A 29 5.16 -2.53 10.05
N GLU A 30 5.53 -3.80 9.89
CA GLU A 30 5.10 -4.66 8.78
C GLU A 30 3.78 -5.35 9.16
N ILE A 31 2.77 -5.23 8.30
CA ILE A 31 1.45 -5.86 8.45
C ILE A 31 1.07 -6.61 7.17
N LEU A 32 0.16 -7.59 7.30
CA LEU A 32 -0.44 -8.27 6.15
C LEU A 32 -1.71 -7.57 5.70
N VAL A 33 -1.76 -7.22 4.42
CA VAL A 33 -2.90 -6.60 3.74
C VAL A 33 -3.37 -7.45 2.57
N LEU A 34 -4.65 -7.29 2.21
CA LEU A 34 -5.26 -7.94 1.06
C LEU A 34 -5.26 -7.00 -0.14
N VAL A 35 -4.77 -7.47 -1.28
CA VAL A 35 -4.74 -6.75 -2.55
C VAL A 35 -5.43 -7.58 -3.63
N HIS A 36 -5.92 -6.92 -4.67
CA HIS A 36 -6.42 -7.61 -5.86
C HIS A 36 -5.84 -6.99 -7.13
N PRO A 37 -5.73 -7.76 -8.23
CA PRO A 37 -5.44 -7.18 -9.53
C PRO A 37 -6.51 -6.14 -9.88
N GLU A 38 -6.09 -5.00 -10.42
CA GLU A 38 -7.02 -3.96 -10.88
C GLU A 38 -7.87 -4.46 -12.04
N GLN A 39 -7.28 -5.25 -12.93
CA GLN A 39 -7.93 -5.82 -14.11
C GLN A 39 -8.94 -6.92 -13.76
N GLU A 40 -8.79 -7.56 -12.59
CA GLU A 40 -9.64 -8.67 -12.14
C GLU A 40 -10.16 -8.42 -10.70
N PRO A 41 -11.05 -7.44 -10.50
CA PRO A 41 -11.51 -7.04 -9.16
C PRO A 41 -12.36 -8.09 -8.44
N LEU A 42 -12.75 -9.16 -9.14
CA LEU A 42 -13.51 -10.30 -8.60
C LEU A 42 -12.63 -11.51 -8.31
N ALA A 43 -11.34 -11.48 -8.63
CA ALA A 43 -10.41 -12.54 -8.29
C ALA A 43 -10.22 -12.63 -6.77
N ASP A 44 -9.78 -13.81 -6.31
CA ASP A 44 -9.43 -13.99 -4.91
C ASP A 44 -8.31 -13.03 -4.49
N PRO A 45 -8.42 -12.38 -3.33
CA PRO A 45 -7.41 -11.42 -2.90
C PRO A 45 -6.10 -12.12 -2.52
N LEU A 46 -4.99 -11.50 -2.91
CA LEU A 46 -3.65 -11.91 -2.52
C LEU A 46 -3.28 -11.27 -1.19
N ARG A 47 -2.43 -11.97 -0.41
CA ARG A 47 -1.81 -11.39 0.79
C ARG A 47 -0.51 -10.71 0.37
N ALA A 48 -0.40 -9.43 0.68
CA ALA A 48 0.80 -8.63 0.47
C ALA A 48 1.34 -8.13 1.81
N LYS A 49 2.64 -7.87 1.86
CA LYS A 49 3.29 -7.21 2.99
C LYS A 49 3.14 -5.71 2.81
N GLY A 50 2.68 -5.03 3.84
CA GLY A 50 2.58 -3.58 3.86
C GLY A 50 3.34 -3.01 5.05
N THR A 51 4.12 -1.96 4.83
CA THR A 51 4.95 -1.33 5.85
C THR A 51 4.63 0.15 5.91
N ARG A 52 4.33 0.66 7.10
CA ARG A 52 4.24 2.10 7.30
C ARG A 52 5.65 2.69 7.36
N SER A 53 5.90 3.74 6.61
CA SER A 53 7.22 4.41 6.62
C SER A 53 7.56 4.93 8.03
N GLN A 54 8.86 5.09 8.32
CA GLN A 54 9.31 5.56 9.63
C GLN A 54 8.84 6.98 9.98
N ASP A 55 8.71 7.85 8.98
CA ASP A 55 8.14 9.19 9.15
C ASP A 55 6.60 9.17 9.22
N GLY A 56 5.98 7.99 9.04
CA GLY A 56 4.55 7.76 9.13
C GLY A 56 3.74 8.32 7.97
N THR A 57 4.38 8.89 6.94
CA THR A 57 3.74 9.61 5.83
C THR A 57 3.26 8.71 4.71
N LEU A 58 3.90 7.55 4.55
CA LEU A 58 3.63 6.57 3.50
C LEU A 58 3.23 5.22 4.08
N PHE A 59 2.47 4.48 3.29
CA PHE A 59 2.29 3.05 3.43
C PHE A 59 2.77 2.37 2.15
N VAL A 60 3.79 1.51 2.26
CA VAL A 60 4.42 0.83 1.13
C VAL A 60 3.94 -0.61 1.11
N VAL A 61 3.44 -1.10 -0.02
CA VAL A 61 3.01 -2.49 -0.21
C VAL A 61 3.94 -3.19 -1.17
N GLU A 62 4.48 -4.33 -0.74
CA GLU A 62 5.34 -5.20 -1.55
C GLU A 62 4.59 -6.47 -1.94
N ILE A 63 4.61 -6.76 -3.24
CA ILE A 63 3.94 -7.92 -3.84
C ILE A 63 5.00 -8.71 -4.58
N THR A 64 5.20 -9.97 -4.20
CA THR A 64 6.00 -10.90 -4.99
C THR A 64 5.07 -11.66 -5.91
N THR A 65 5.17 -11.40 -7.21
CA THR A 65 4.39 -12.11 -8.23
C THR A 65 4.99 -13.49 -8.52
N ALA A 66 4.25 -14.32 -9.25
CA ALA A 66 4.64 -15.71 -9.54
C ALA A 66 5.96 -15.83 -10.34
N ASP A 67 6.37 -14.76 -11.02
CA ASP A 67 7.67 -14.62 -11.69
C ASP A 67 8.84 -14.33 -10.72
N GLY A 68 8.55 -14.21 -9.43
CA GLY A 68 9.54 -13.94 -8.38
C GLY A 68 10.00 -12.48 -8.34
N VAL A 69 9.45 -11.59 -9.16
CA VAL A 69 9.82 -10.18 -9.18
C VAL A 69 9.02 -9.42 -8.12
N PRO A 70 9.68 -8.74 -7.16
CA PRO A 70 8.99 -7.87 -6.23
C PRO A 70 8.51 -6.60 -6.94
N GLN A 71 7.26 -6.22 -6.67
CA GLN A 71 6.70 -4.93 -7.06
C GLN A 71 6.31 -4.16 -5.80
N SER A 72 6.61 -2.86 -5.80
CA SER A 72 6.35 -1.98 -4.65
C SER A 72 5.39 -0.87 -5.06
N PHE A 73 4.37 -0.65 -4.24
CA PHE A 73 3.34 0.37 -4.45
C PHE A 73 3.29 1.27 -3.22
N GLU A 74 3.28 2.59 -3.43
CA GLU A 74 3.28 3.57 -2.35
C GLU A 74 1.92 4.26 -2.24
N TRP A 75 1.44 4.41 -1.01
CA TRP A 75 0.22 5.15 -0.70
C TRP A 75 0.52 6.27 0.30
N GLU A 76 0.23 7.52 -0.10
CA GLU A 76 0.36 8.67 0.78
C GLU A 76 -0.87 8.81 1.69
N TYR A 77 -0.65 9.07 2.99
CA TYR A 77 -1.73 9.46 3.90
C TYR A 77 -2.10 10.95 3.68
N PRO A 78 -3.26 11.28 3.09
CA PRO A 78 -3.56 12.66 2.67
C PRO A 78 -3.63 13.63 3.86
N LEU A 79 -4.15 13.16 5.00
CA LEU A 79 -4.27 13.96 6.23
C LEU A 79 -2.91 14.27 6.88
N LEU A 80 -1.93 13.35 6.80
CA LEU A 80 -0.60 13.56 7.37
C LEU A 80 0.23 14.49 6.49
N LYS A 81 0.07 14.42 5.16
CA LYS A 81 0.66 15.39 4.24
C LYS A 81 0.20 16.81 4.54
N LEU A 82 -1.09 16.99 4.85
CA LEU A 82 -1.64 18.29 5.24
C LEU A 82 -1.07 18.79 6.58
N VAL A 83 -1.00 17.93 7.60
CA VAL A 83 -0.42 18.30 8.90
C VAL A 83 1.08 18.62 8.79
N ALA A 84 1.84 17.83 8.03
CA ALA A 84 3.25 18.08 7.78
C ALA A 84 3.47 19.42 7.05
N GLN A 85 2.62 19.76 6.08
CA GLN A 85 2.68 21.05 5.38
C GLN A 85 2.31 22.23 6.30
N LEU A 86 1.34 22.06 7.20
CA LEU A 86 0.90 23.11 8.12
C LEU A 86 1.86 23.35 9.29
N LEU A 87 2.65 22.34 9.67
CA LEU A 87 3.64 22.44 10.74
C LEU A 87 5.04 22.85 10.24
N GLN A 88 5.25 23.00 8.93
CA GLN A 88 6.49 23.56 8.41
C GLN A 88 6.54 25.07 8.73
N PRO A 89 7.64 25.57 9.30
CA PRO A 89 7.80 27.00 9.50
C PRO A 89 7.79 27.69 8.13
N LEU A 90 6.92 28.70 8.00
CA LEU A 90 6.92 29.61 6.85
C LEU A 90 8.34 30.14 6.64
N ARG A 91 8.95 29.80 5.50
CA ARG A 91 10.20 30.40 5.04
C ARG A 91 9.98 31.83 4.60
#